data_AF-A0AAV9FDP5-F1
#
_entry.id   AF-A0AAV9FDP5-F1
#
_cell.length_a   1.000
_cell.length_b   1.000
_cell.length_c   1.000
_cell.angle_alpha   90.00
_cell.angle_beta   90.00
_cell.angle_gamma   90.00
#
_symmetry.space_group_name_H-M   'P 1'
#
loop_
_entity.id
_entity.type
_entity.pdbx_description
1 polymer ?
#
loop_
_entity_poly.entity_id
_entity_poly.type
_entity_poly.pdbx_seq_one_letter_code
_entity_poly.pdbx_strand_id
1 'polypeptide(L)'
;MGVRGELERGGVEKEGLGDAGGGDYDVVVVGSGYGGSIAACRLAAAGVDVCLIERGRRWAAGDFPTNVVGLLSAVRVESQENRTWKE
;
A
#
# COMPACT_ATOMS: atom_id res chain seq x y z
N MET A 1 22.87 -36.81 5.88
CA MET A 1 22.81 -35.74 6.90
C MET A 1 22.15 -34.53 6.24
N GLY A 2 20.89 -34.27 6.58
CA GLY A 2 20.18 -33.01 6.27
C GLY A 2 19.64 -32.82 4.86
N VAL A 3 18.50 -33.44 4.55
CA VAL A 3 17.62 -33.04 3.43
C VAL A 3 16.75 -31.86 3.91
N ARG A 4 16.83 -30.71 3.24
CA ARG A 4 15.81 -29.65 3.21
C ARG A 4 15.95 -29.00 1.83
N GLY A 5 15.27 -29.51 0.81
CA GLY A 5 13.84 -29.28 0.63
C GLY A 5 13.70 -28.01 -0.19
N GLU A 6 14.06 -28.09 -1.48
CA GLU A 6 13.80 -27.05 -2.46
C GLU A 6 12.28 -26.95 -2.57
N LEU A 7 11.72 -25.92 -1.95
CA LEU A 7 10.29 -25.65 -2.02
C LEU A 7 10.03 -25.23 -3.46
N GLU A 8 9.61 -26.20 -4.28
CA GLU A 8 9.15 -25.92 -5.64
C GLU A 8 8.04 -24.89 -5.53
N ARG A 9 8.36 -23.66 -5.97
CA ARG A 9 7.38 -22.60 -6.14
C ARG A 9 6.45 -23.10 -7.23
N GLY A 10 5.29 -23.61 -6.84
CA GLY A 10 4.17 -23.81 -7.76
C GLY A 10 3.83 -22.48 -8.39
N GLY A 11 4.44 -22.20 -9.54
CA GLY A 11 4.18 -21.03 -10.33
C GLY A 11 2.78 -21.16 -10.90
N VAL A 12 1.89 -20.27 -10.46
CA VAL A 12 0.74 -19.94 -11.28
C VAL A 12 1.31 -19.27 -12.52
N GLU A 13 1.19 -19.92 -13.68
CA GLU A 13 1.53 -19.32 -14.96
C GLU A 13 0.63 -18.10 -15.15
N LYS A 14 1.18 -16.90 -14.92
CA LYS A 14 0.53 -15.64 -15.28
C LYS A 14 1.05 -15.24 -16.64
N GLU A 15 0.19 -15.31 -17.65
CA GLU A 15 0.44 -14.59 -18.90
C GLU A 15 0.54 -13.11 -18.56
N GLY A 16 1.72 -12.55 -18.81
CA GLY A 16 2.11 -11.24 -18.29
C GLY A 16 1.40 -10.09 -18.99
N LEU A 17 0.98 -9.11 -18.20
CA LEU A 17 0.90 -7.73 -18.65
C LEU A 17 2.15 -7.00 -18.16
N GLY A 18 2.86 -6.40 -19.11
CA GLY A 18 4.26 -6.03 -19.02
C GLY A 18 4.60 -4.83 -18.13
N ASP A 19 5.90 -4.75 -17.84
CA ASP A 19 6.77 -3.55 -17.83
C ASP A 19 6.08 -2.18 -17.63
N ALA A 20 6.28 -1.61 -16.43
CA ALA A 20 6.35 -0.17 -16.09
C ALA A 20 5.41 0.85 -16.79
N GLY A 21 4.23 0.46 -17.27
CA GLY A 21 3.28 1.34 -17.95
C GLY A 21 1.90 0.70 -18.10
N GLY A 22 1.14 0.64 -16.99
CA GLY A 22 -0.23 0.11 -16.99
C GLY A 22 -0.32 -1.40 -16.79
N GLY A 23 0.23 -1.91 -15.69
CA GLY A 23 0.01 -3.29 -15.25
C GLY A 23 -1.28 -3.41 -14.44
N ASP A 24 -2.06 -4.47 -14.70
CA ASP A 24 -3.21 -4.84 -13.87
C ASP A 24 -2.73 -5.31 -12.49
N TYR A 25 -3.48 -4.96 -11.44
CA TYR A 25 -3.24 -5.44 -10.08
C TYR A 25 -4.30 -6.46 -9.71
N ASP A 26 -3.91 -7.58 -9.09
CA ASP A 26 -4.88 -8.56 -8.58
C ASP A 26 -5.67 -7.99 -7.39
N VAL A 27 -5.01 -7.16 -6.58
CA VAL A 27 -5.57 -6.61 -5.34
C VAL A 27 -5.21 -5.13 -5.19
N VAL A 28 -6.22 -4.33 -4.85
CA VAL A 28 -6.04 -2.93 -4.42
C VAL A 28 -6.31 -2.81 -2.93
N VAL A 29 -5.34 -2.34 -2.17
CA VAL A 29 -5.45 -2.01 -0.75
C VAL A 29 -5.65 -0.51 -0.59
N VAL A 30 -6.78 -0.12 -0.02
CA VAL A 30 -7.12 1.29 0.25
C VAL A 30 -6.79 1.63 1.69
N GLY A 31 -5.81 2.51 1.86
CA GLY A 31 -5.33 2.99 3.16
C GLY A 31 -3.98 2.40 3.55
N SER A 32 -3.00 3.26 3.85
CA SER A 32 -1.66 2.87 4.32
C SER A 32 -1.54 2.79 5.84
N GLY A 33 -2.67 2.68 6.54
CA GLY A 33 -2.69 2.46 7.98
C GLY A 33 -2.07 1.10 8.37
N TYR A 34 -2.08 0.79 9.67
CA TYR A 34 -1.50 -0.45 10.17
C TYR A 34 -2.04 -1.71 9.47
N GLY A 35 -3.38 -1.84 9.38
CA GLY A 35 -4.01 -3.01 8.75
C GLY A 35 -3.69 -3.13 7.26
N GLY A 36 -3.84 -2.04 6.51
CA GLY A 36 -3.59 -2.03 5.06
C GLY A 36 -2.14 -2.31 4.71
N SER A 37 -1.20 -1.71 5.44
CA SER A 37 0.24 -1.93 5.23
C SER A 37 0.65 -3.39 5.50
N ILE A 38 0.14 -3.99 6.57
CA ILE A 38 0.43 -5.40 6.88
C ILE A 38 -0.23 -6.34 5.86
N ALA A 39 -1.46 -6.06 5.45
CA ALA A 39 -2.15 -6.85 4.44
C ALA A 39 -1.41 -6.81 3.08
N ALA A 40 -1.08 -5.61 2.59
CA ALA A 40 -0.33 -5.43 1.36
C ALA A 40 1.04 -6.12 1.41
N CYS A 41 1.76 -5.98 2.53
CA CYS A 41 3.06 -6.64 2.74
C CYS A 41 2.95 -8.17 2.65
N ARG A 42 1.95 -8.76 3.33
CA ARG A 42 1.75 -10.21 3.32
C ARG A 42 1.32 -10.75 1.96
N LEU A 43 0.45 -10.01 1.25
CA LEU A 43 0.02 -10.37 -0.10
C LEU A 43 1.18 -10.29 -1.10
N ALA A 44 1.95 -9.20 -1.07
CA ALA A 44 3.14 -9.06 -1.90
C ALA A 44 4.19 -10.15 -1.61
N ALA A 45 4.42 -10.48 -0.33
CA ALA A 45 5.31 -11.58 0.05
C ALA A 45 4.82 -12.97 -0.42
N ALA A 46 3.52 -13.12 -0.64
CA ALA A 46 2.92 -14.31 -1.23
C ALA A 46 2.94 -14.32 -2.77
N GLY A 47 3.51 -13.29 -3.41
CA GLY A 47 3.62 -13.17 -4.87
C GLY A 47 2.38 -12.61 -5.57
N VAL A 48 1.51 -11.90 -4.84
CA VAL A 48 0.34 -11.21 -5.41
C VAL A 48 0.74 -9.83 -5.91
N ASP A 49 0.18 -9.41 -7.06
CA ASP A 49 0.38 -8.07 -7.61
C ASP A 49 -0.56 -7.08 -6.90
N VAL A 50 0.00 -6.25 -6.01
CA VAL A 50 -0.77 -5.40 -5.10
C VAL A 50 -0.54 -3.92 -5.39
N CYS A 51 -1.63 -3.16 -5.56
CA CYS A 51 -1.61 -1.70 -5.52
C CYS A 51 -2.04 -1.23 -4.14
N LEU A 52 -1.25 -0.40 -3.49
CA LEU A 52 -1.64 0.28 -2.25
C LEU A 52 -1.84 1.77 -2.53
N ILE A 53 -3.01 2.29 -2.19
CA ILE A 53 -3.36 3.70 -2.36
C ILE A 53 -3.71 4.32 -1.02
N GLU A 54 -3.38 5.60 -0.85
CA GLU A 54 -3.66 6.37 0.36
C GLU A 54 -3.98 7.82 -0.02
N ARG A 55 -4.94 8.43 0.70
CA ARG A 55 -5.37 9.82 0.51
C ARG A 55 -4.34 10.80 1.06
N GLY A 56 -3.70 10.43 2.18
CA GLY A 56 -2.71 11.26 2.86
C GLY A 56 -1.41 11.46 2.08
N ARG A 57 -0.68 12.52 2.42
CA ARG A 57 0.70 12.74 1.94
C ARG A 57 1.63 11.63 2.41
N ARG A 58 2.63 11.29 1.59
CA ARG A 58 3.77 10.46 2.01
C ARG A 58 4.60 11.22 3.06
N TRP A 59 5.04 10.51 4.09
CA TRP A 59 5.94 11.02 5.11
C TRP A 59 7.17 10.10 5.16
N ALA A 60 8.34 10.61 4.78
CA ALA A 60 9.59 9.90 5.01
C ALA A 60 10.06 10.08 6.46
N ALA A 61 11.03 9.25 6.86
CA ALA A 61 11.70 9.42 8.15
C ALA A 61 12.36 10.80 8.20
N GLY A 62 12.02 11.60 9.21
CA GLY A 62 12.48 12.97 9.36
C GLY A 62 11.57 14.06 8.77
N ASP A 63 10.61 13.70 7.91
CA ASP A 63 9.65 14.67 7.35
C ASP A 63 8.61 15.13 8.37
N PHE A 64 8.38 14.31 9.40
CA PHE A 64 7.39 14.60 10.41
C PHE A 64 7.91 15.69 11.36
N PRO A 65 7.15 16.79 11.56
CA PRO A 65 7.62 17.90 12.37
C PRO A 65 7.90 17.47 13.81
N THR A 66 9.08 17.85 14.30
CA THR A 66 9.56 17.54 15.65
C THR A 66 9.45 18.72 16.62
N ASN A 67 8.96 19.87 16.15
CA ASN A 67 8.73 21.05 16.98
C ASN A 67 7.31 21.57 16.80
N VAL A 68 6.84 22.35 17.79
CA VAL A 68 5.46 22.83 17.88
C VAL A 68 5.04 23.71 16.70
N VAL A 69 5.95 24.55 16.20
CA VAL A 69 5.66 25.44 15.06
C VAL A 69 5.48 24.60 13.78
N GLY A 70 6.33 23.60 13.57
CA GLY A 70 6.22 22.66 12.47
C GLY A 70 4.95 21.81 12.55
N LEU A 71 4.52 21.42 13.76
CA LEU A 71 3.31 20.62 13.95
C LEU A 71 2.07 21.35 13.45
N LEU A 72 1.97 22.67 13.65
CA LEU A 72 0.86 23.50 13.16
C LEU A 72 0.68 23.37 11.64
N SER A 73 1.76 23.27 10.88
CA SER A 73 1.70 23.08 9.42
C SER A 73 1.18 21.70 8.98
N ALA A 74 1.24 20.71 9.89
CA ALA A 74 0.77 19.36 9.65
C ALA A 74 -0.69 19.14 10.10
N VAL A 75 -1.28 20.10 10.84
CA VAL A 75 -2.67 20.03 11.27
C VAL A 75 -3.56 20.07 10.03
N ARG A 76 -4.37 19.02 9.85
CA ARG A 76 -5.40 18.97 8.81
C ARG A 76 -6.72 19.41 9.40
N VAL A 77 -7.28 20.48 8.84
CA VAL A 77 -8.65 20.90 9.09
C VAL A 77 -9.50 20.42 7.92
N GLU A 78 -10.41 19.49 8.20
CA GLU A 78 -11.34 18.96 7.21
C GLU A 78 -12.71 19.63 7.41
N SER A 79 -13.17 20.37 6.40
CA SER A 79 -14.54 20.91 6.36
C SER A 79 -15.49 19.82 5.85
N GLN A 80 -16.60 19.60 6.54
CA GLN A 80 -17.58 18.54 6.23
C GLN A 80 -18.60 18.95 5.15
N GLU A 81 -18.19 19.77 4.18
CA GLU A 81 -19.08 20.23 3.12
C GLU A 81 -18.95 19.28 1.92
N ASN A 82 -20.05 18.60 1.57
CA ASN A 82 -20.22 17.66 0.43
C ASN A 82 -19.96 16.17 0.68
N ARG A 83 -20.48 15.61 1.78
CA ARG A 83 -20.78 14.16 1.84
C ARG A 83 -22.14 13.85 1.22
N THR A 84 -22.31 14.08 -0.09
CA THR A 84 -23.51 13.64 -0.80
C THR A 84 -23.14 12.63 -1.87
N TRP A 85 -23.30 11.35 -1.57
CA TRP A 85 -23.55 10.34 -2.58
C TRP A 85 -25.04 10.46 -2.93
N LYS A 86 -25.37 11.13 -4.04
CA LYS A 86 -26.72 11.06 -4.60
C LYS A 86 -26.82 9.80 -5.46
N GLU A 87 -27.93 9.09 -5.29
CA GLU A 87 -28.32 7.84 -5.94
C GLU A 87 -28.29 7.91 -7.47
#